data_AF-A0A4Y9NCS8-F1
#
_entry.id   AF-A0A4Y9NCS8-F1
#
_cell.length_a   1.000
_cell.length_b   1.000
_cell.length_c   1.000
_cell.angle_alpha   90.00
_cell.angle_beta   90.00
_cell.angle_gamma   90.00
#
_symmetry.space_group_name_H-M   'P 1'
#
loop_
_entity.id
_entity.type
_entity.pdbx_description
1 polymer ?
#
loop_
_entity_poly.entity_id
_entity_poly.type
_entity_poly.pdbx_seq_one_letter_code
_entity_poly.pdbx_strand_id
1 'polypeptide(L)'
;IVESLPVGRRARIMLEVPTAGDVLPLAAPAGVEVTWLPRWPADAAVPAPHGMLLTAAVVAAVQEISAAVVPAPAAPLDDVDVDTGILWEVPEEDPGPRRSSGPYVWLAGEAGTVKGLRRRLVQEAGLERTSVAFMGYWRRGKTSD
;
A
#
# COMPACT_ATOMS: atom_id res chain seq x y z
N ILE A 1 3.39 10.83 9.32
CA ILE A 1 4.09 9.78 8.54
C ILE A 1 4.78 10.39 7.32
N VAL A 2 4.05 11.02 6.41
CA VAL A 2 4.61 11.59 5.16
C VAL A 2 5.58 12.74 5.44
N GLU A 3 5.15 13.72 6.24
CA GLU A 3 5.94 14.91 6.59
C GLU A 3 7.19 14.58 7.42
N SER A 4 7.21 13.41 8.07
CA SER A 4 8.32 12.92 8.87
C SER A 4 9.30 12.04 8.09
N LEU A 5 9.12 11.86 6.78
CA LEU A 5 10.03 11.06 5.97
C LEU A 5 11.41 11.73 5.88
N PRO A 6 12.52 10.98 6.01
CA PRO A 6 13.86 11.53 5.86
C PRO A 6 14.06 12.19 4.49
N VAL A 7 14.80 13.29 4.45
CA VAL A 7 15.14 13.99 3.21
C VAL A 7 15.85 13.05 2.24
N GLY A 8 15.47 13.10 0.95
CA GLY A 8 16.01 12.24 -0.09
C GLY A 8 15.36 10.86 -0.19
N ARG A 9 14.41 10.52 0.70
CA ARG A 9 13.59 9.31 0.57
C ARG A 9 12.65 9.46 -0.62
N ARG A 10 12.73 8.54 -1.58
CA ARG A 10 11.75 8.42 -2.66
C ARG A 10 10.55 7.60 -2.18
N ALA A 11 9.35 8.13 -2.31
CA ALA A 11 8.12 7.44 -1.93
C ALA A 11 6.95 7.86 -2.83
N ARG A 12 6.03 6.92 -3.08
CA ARG A 12 4.72 7.21 -3.67
C ARG A 12 3.65 6.94 -2.62
N ILE A 13 2.78 7.91 -2.39
CA ILE A 13 1.72 7.87 -1.40
C ILE A 13 0.39 7.95 -2.13
N MET A 14 -0.47 6.97 -1.91
CA MET A 14 -1.81 6.93 -2.49
C MET A 14 -2.84 7.00 -1.38
N LEU A 15 -3.76 7.96 -1.47
CA LEU A 15 -4.79 8.22 -0.47
C LEU A 15 -6.16 8.21 -1.13
N GLU A 16 -6.95 7.17 -0.89
CA GLU A 16 -8.32 7.11 -1.36
C GLU A 16 -9.27 7.85 -0.41
N VAL A 17 -10.05 8.76 -0.97
CA VAL A 17 -10.99 9.61 -0.22
C VAL A 17 -12.39 9.52 -0.81
N PRO A 18 -13.46 9.83 -0.06
CA PRO A 18 -14.83 9.79 -0.58
C PRO A 18 -15.02 10.73 -1.78
N THR A 19 -14.63 12.00 -1.64
CA THR A 19 -14.82 13.05 -2.65
C THR A 19 -13.57 13.92 -2.79
N ALA A 20 -13.52 14.76 -3.83
CA ALA A 20 -12.43 15.72 -4.00
C ALA A 20 -12.39 16.79 -2.89
N GLY A 21 -13.52 17.04 -2.21
CA GLY A 21 -13.58 17.98 -1.08
C GLY A 21 -12.91 17.45 0.20
N ASP A 22 -12.65 16.14 0.25
CA ASP A 22 -11.97 15.49 1.38
C ASP A 22 -10.44 15.50 1.23
N VAL A 23 -9.91 16.08 0.15
CA VAL A 23 -8.47 16.24 -0.05
C VAL A 23 -7.93 17.27 0.94
N LEU A 24 -6.93 16.86 1.71
CA LEU A 24 -6.28 17.74 2.68
C LEU A 24 -4.95 18.27 2.12
N PRO A 25 -4.56 19.52 2.47
CA PRO A 25 -3.20 19.98 2.24
C PRO A 25 -2.21 19.04 2.93
N LEU A 26 -1.25 18.50 2.16
CA LEU A 26 -0.23 17.60 2.68
C LEU A 26 1.12 18.02 2.11
N ALA A 27 2.04 18.43 2.99
CA ALA A 27 3.40 18.77 2.59
C ALA A 27 4.21 17.49 2.36
N ALA A 28 4.84 17.39 1.19
CA ALA A 28 5.67 16.25 0.82
C ALA A 28 7.13 16.71 0.64
N PRO A 29 8.11 16.06 1.29
CA PRO A 29 9.53 16.29 1.01
C PRO A 29 9.89 16.03 -0.46
N ALA A 30 11.00 16.59 -0.93
CA ALA A 30 11.47 16.35 -2.30
C ALA A 30 11.69 14.84 -2.56
N GLY A 31 11.16 14.34 -3.69
CA GLY A 31 11.19 12.92 -4.06
C GLY A 31 9.99 12.11 -3.57
N VAL A 32 9.05 12.74 -2.85
CA VAL A 32 7.79 12.13 -2.41
C VAL A 32 6.64 12.61 -3.30
N GLU A 33 5.97 11.67 -3.95
CA GLU A 33 4.78 11.91 -4.78
C GLU A 33 3.52 11.52 -4.01
N VAL A 34 2.56 12.45 -3.90
CA VAL A 34 1.28 12.22 -3.23
C VAL A 34 0.16 12.25 -4.26
N THR A 35 -0.60 11.16 -4.33
CA THR A 35 -1.76 11.02 -5.21
C THR A 35 -3.02 10.79 -4.37
N TRP A 36 -3.95 11.74 -4.46
CA TRP A 36 -5.29 11.61 -3.89
C TRP A 36 -6.22 10.94 -4.90
N LEU A 37 -7.03 9.98 -4.44
CA LEU A 37 -7.92 9.17 -5.26
C LEU A 37 -9.37 9.34 -4.79
N PRO A 38 -10.08 10.40 -5.24
CA PRO A 38 -11.49 10.57 -4.94
C PRO A 38 -12.33 9.46 -5.57
N ARG A 39 -13.11 8.75 -4.74
CA ARG A 39 -14.09 7.75 -5.24
C ARG A 39 -15.22 8.40 -6.02
N TRP A 40 -15.59 9.62 -5.65
CA TRP A 40 -16.53 10.47 -6.36
C TRP A 40 -15.80 11.64 -7.01
N PRO A 41 -15.29 11.50 -8.24
CA PRO A 41 -14.80 12.64 -9.00
C PRO A 41 -15.98 13.53 -9.41
N ALA A 42 -15.73 14.84 -9.59
CA ALA A 42 -16.77 15.86 -9.74
C ALA A 42 -17.82 15.53 -10.82
N ASP A 43 -17.42 14.84 -11.88
CA ASP A 43 -18.25 14.55 -13.06
C ASP A 43 -18.83 13.11 -13.09
N ALA A 44 -18.64 12.30 -12.05
CA ALA A 44 -19.13 10.93 -12.03
C ALA A 44 -20.58 10.81 -11.51
N ALA A 45 -21.39 10.03 -12.24
CA ALA A 45 -22.74 9.67 -11.83
C ALA A 45 -22.79 8.63 -10.69
N VAL A 46 -21.78 7.76 -10.60
CA VAL A 46 -21.68 6.67 -9.60
C VAL A 46 -20.25 6.64 -9.05
N PRO A 47 -20.06 6.54 -7.72
CA PRO A 47 -18.73 6.49 -7.15
C PRO A 47 -18.07 5.13 -7.39
N ALA A 48 -16.73 5.14 -7.47
CA ALA A 48 -15.96 3.91 -7.47
C ALA A 48 -16.20 3.11 -6.18
N PRO A 49 -16.29 1.76 -6.25
CA PRO A 49 -16.28 0.92 -5.07
C PRO A 49 -15.06 1.22 -4.21
N HIS A 50 -15.24 1.17 -2.89
CA HIS A 50 -14.14 1.43 -1.96
C HIS A 50 -13.00 0.44 -2.14
N GLY A 51 -11.79 0.95 -2.02
CA GLY A 51 -10.56 0.22 -2.19
C GLY A 51 -10.22 -0.07 -3.66
N MET A 52 -11.15 0.14 -4.61
CA MET A 52 -10.90 -0.18 -6.02
C MET A 52 -9.80 0.72 -6.62
N LEU A 53 -9.91 2.04 -6.40
CA LEU A 53 -8.94 3.00 -6.93
C LEU A 53 -7.60 2.83 -6.24
N LEU A 54 -7.61 2.71 -4.90
CA LEU A 54 -6.39 2.47 -4.13
C LEU A 54 -5.69 1.19 -4.58
N THR A 55 -6.44 0.10 -4.75
CA THR A 55 -5.86 -1.19 -5.14
C THR A 55 -5.23 -1.12 -6.52
N ALA A 56 -5.92 -0.51 -7.50
CA ALA A 56 -5.38 -0.34 -8.84
C ALA A 56 -4.09 0.50 -8.84
N ALA A 57 -4.08 1.63 -8.12
CA ALA A 57 -2.93 2.52 -8.05
C ALA A 57 -1.71 1.85 -7.38
N VAL A 58 -1.92 1.12 -6.29
CA VAL A 58 -0.84 0.40 -5.59
C VAL A 58 -0.26 -0.71 -6.47
N VAL A 59 -1.11 -1.53 -7.12
CA VAL A 59 -0.64 -2.60 -8.01
C VAL A 59 0.18 -2.03 -9.16
N ALA A 60 -0.30 -0.98 -9.83
CA ALA A 60 0.41 -0.33 -10.93
C ALA A 60 1.77 0.22 -10.47
N ALA A 61 1.83 0.88 -9.31
CA ALA A 61 3.07 1.43 -8.79
C ALA A 61 4.09 0.35 -8.40
N VAL A 62 3.64 -0.74 -7.77
CA VAL A 62 4.53 -1.86 -7.43
C VAL A 62 5.07 -2.52 -8.69
N GLN A 63 4.24 -2.74 -9.71
CA GLN A 63 4.69 -3.32 -10.98
C GLN A 63 5.72 -2.42 -11.67
N GLU A 64 5.49 -1.11 -11.72
CA GLU A 64 6.42 -0.16 -12.33
C GLU A 64 7.76 -0.11 -11.59
N ILE A 65 7.73 -0.05 -10.24
CA ILE A 65 8.96 0.01 -9.44
C ILE A 65 9.73 -1.31 -9.54
N SER A 66 9.04 -2.45 -9.45
CA SER A 66 9.68 -3.77 -9.58
C SER A 66 10.28 -3.98 -10.96
N ALA A 67 9.65 -3.48 -12.03
CA ALA A 67 10.20 -3.57 -13.39
C ALA A 67 11.46 -2.71 -13.59
N ALA A 68 11.61 -1.63 -12.81
CA ALA A 68 12.77 -0.75 -12.87
C ALA A 68 13.99 -1.31 -12.10
N VAL A 69 13.81 -2.35 -11.27
CA VAL A 69 14.90 -2.98 -10.52
C VAL A 69 15.39 -4.22 -11.27
N VAL A 70 16.71 -4.37 -11.39
CA VAL A 70 17.32 -5.60 -11.91
C VAL A 70 16.89 -6.78 -11.02
N PRO A 71 16.33 -7.86 -11.58
CA PRO A 71 15.95 -9.01 -10.77
C PRO A 71 17.20 -9.63 -10.14
N ALA A 72 17.34 -9.48 -8.82
CA ALA A 72 18.22 -10.33 -8.03
C ALA A 72 17.67 -11.77 -8.06
N PRO A 73 18.51 -12.81 -7.89
CA PRO A 73 18.01 -14.16 -7.75
C PRO A 73 16.98 -14.20 -6.63
N ALA A 74 15.73 -14.51 -6.98
CA ALA A 74 14.62 -14.54 -6.06
C ALA A 74 14.93 -15.56 -4.96
N ALA A 75 15.02 -15.11 -3.72
CA ALA A 75 14.94 -16.03 -2.59
C ALA A 75 13.58 -16.73 -2.66
N PRO A 76 13.49 -18.03 -2.31
CA PRO A 76 12.21 -18.69 -2.21
C PRO A 76 11.33 -17.89 -1.24
N LEU A 77 10.18 -17.44 -1.74
CA LEU A 77 9.17 -16.79 -0.93
C LEU A 77 8.54 -17.84 -0.02
N ASP A 78 8.46 -17.57 1.27
CA ASP A 78 7.72 -18.43 2.19
C ASP A 78 6.23 -18.42 1.83
N ASP A 79 5.60 -19.59 1.95
CA ASP A 79 4.14 -19.71 1.81
C ASP A 79 3.48 -19.11 3.05
N VAL A 80 3.02 -17.87 2.92
CA VAL A 80 2.38 -17.13 4.00
C VAL A 80 0.87 -17.22 3.85
N ASP A 81 0.19 -17.75 4.87
CA ASP A 81 -1.27 -17.75 4.94
C ASP A 81 -1.80 -16.32 5.12
N VAL A 82 -2.15 -15.70 3.98
CA VAL A 82 -2.71 -14.34 3.93
C VAL A 82 -4.18 -14.28 4.35
N ASP A 83 -4.77 -15.38 4.84
CA ASP A 83 -6.18 -15.43 5.22
C ASP A 83 -6.42 -15.50 6.73
N THR A 84 -5.43 -15.92 7.53
CA THR A 84 -5.62 -16.26 8.97
C THR A 84 -5.01 -15.29 10.00
N GLY A 85 -4.33 -14.22 9.59
CA GLY A 85 -3.60 -13.31 10.49
C GLY A 85 -4.36 -12.08 11.02
N ILE A 86 -3.93 -11.59 12.20
CA ILE A 86 -4.26 -10.24 12.71
C ILE A 86 -3.80 -9.23 11.66
N LEU A 87 -4.66 -8.31 11.23
CA LEU A 87 -4.32 -7.30 10.22
C LEU A 87 -3.52 -6.13 10.82
N TRP A 88 -2.57 -6.45 11.69
CA TRP A 88 -1.58 -5.53 12.24
C TRP A 88 -0.24 -6.24 12.20
N GLU A 89 0.42 -6.14 11.06
CA GLU A 89 1.65 -6.86 10.78
C GLU A 89 2.70 -5.87 10.30
N VAL A 90 3.73 -5.68 11.12
CA VAL A 90 4.94 -4.93 10.78
C VAL A 90 6.06 -5.95 10.70
N PRO A 91 6.81 -6.04 9.59
CA PRO A 91 8.02 -6.85 9.53
C PRO A 91 8.95 -6.47 10.68
N GLU A 92 9.56 -7.45 11.35
CA GLU A 92 10.66 -7.15 12.28
C GLU A 92 11.74 -6.37 11.52
N GLU A 93 12.20 -5.26 12.10
CA GLU A 93 13.28 -4.46 11.52
C GLU A 93 14.57 -5.28 11.62
N ASP A 94 14.97 -5.95 10.53
CA ASP A 94 16.32 -6.49 10.42
C ASP A 94 17.28 -5.28 10.29
N PRO A 95 18.19 -5.04 11.26
CA PRO A 95 19.14 -3.93 11.20
C PRO A 95 20.20 -4.09 10.10
N GLY A 96 20.22 -5.24 9.40
CA GLY A 96 21.02 -5.42 8.20
C GLY A 96 20.51 -4.61 7.01
N PRO A 97 21.36 -4.35 5.99
CA PRO A 97 20.88 -3.78 4.73
C PRO A 97 19.79 -4.68 4.16
N ARG A 98 18.61 -4.11 3.89
CA ARG A 98 17.48 -4.84 3.27
C ARG A 98 17.98 -5.54 2.03
N ARG A 99 17.96 -6.88 2.06
CA ARG A 99 18.38 -7.72 0.93
C ARG A 99 17.32 -7.78 -0.17
N SER A 100 16.11 -7.29 0.10
CA SER A 100 15.06 -7.23 -0.91
C SER A 100 15.40 -6.16 -1.93
N SER A 101 15.49 -6.56 -3.19
CA SER A 101 15.68 -5.64 -4.32
C SER A 101 14.36 -4.96 -4.72
N GLY A 102 13.26 -5.22 -4.00
CA GLY A 102 11.92 -4.74 -4.35
C GLY A 102 11.47 -3.52 -3.54
N PRO A 103 10.31 -2.93 -3.91
CA PRO A 103 9.71 -1.84 -3.14
C PRO A 103 9.28 -2.29 -1.74
N TYR A 104 9.42 -1.39 -0.76
CA TYR A 104 8.73 -1.53 0.52
C TYR A 104 7.34 -0.89 0.44
N VAL A 105 6.32 -1.61 0.89
CA VAL A 105 4.93 -1.17 0.83
C VAL A 105 4.32 -1.10 2.23
N TRP A 106 3.67 0.01 2.56
CA TRP A 106 2.94 0.20 3.81
C TRP A 106 1.47 0.44 3.49
N LEU A 107 0.58 -0.35 4.07
CA LEU A 107 -0.84 -0.32 3.78
C LEU A 107 -1.64 -0.18 5.05
N ALA A 108 -2.47 0.86 5.11
CA ALA A 108 -3.43 1.03 6.19
C ALA A 108 -4.80 1.45 5.66
N GLY A 109 -5.86 0.96 6.29
CA GLY A 109 -7.22 1.35 5.93
C GLY A 109 -8.27 0.29 6.26
N GLU A 110 -9.24 0.14 5.38
CA GLU A 110 -10.34 -0.81 5.53
C GLU A 110 -9.84 -2.25 5.38
N ALA A 111 -10.24 -3.12 6.31
CA ALA A 111 -9.66 -4.45 6.48
C ALA A 111 -9.82 -5.36 5.24
N GLY A 112 -10.97 -5.31 4.57
CA GLY A 112 -11.20 -6.06 3.34
C GLY A 112 -10.28 -5.62 2.20
N THR A 113 -10.10 -4.32 2.04
CA THR A 113 -9.21 -3.70 1.04
C THR A 113 -7.76 -4.07 1.28
N VAL A 114 -7.29 -3.91 2.53
CA VAL A 114 -5.91 -4.24 2.91
C VAL A 114 -5.65 -5.75 2.74
N LYS A 115 -6.61 -6.61 3.12
CA LYS A 115 -6.52 -8.07 2.90
C LYS A 115 -6.45 -8.42 1.41
N GLY A 116 -7.26 -7.77 0.58
CA GLY A 116 -7.24 -7.96 -0.88
C GLY A 116 -5.90 -7.53 -1.50
N LEU A 117 -5.37 -6.39 -1.06
CA LEU A 117 -4.05 -5.91 -1.47
C LEU A 117 -2.92 -6.85 -1.02
N ARG A 118 -2.98 -7.37 0.20
CA ARG A 118 -2.02 -8.37 0.69
C ARG A 118 -1.91 -9.56 -0.23
N ARG A 119 -3.05 -10.14 -0.61
CA ARG A 119 -3.10 -11.27 -1.55
C ARG A 119 -2.47 -10.91 -2.89
N ARG A 120 -2.85 -9.78 -3.49
CA ARG A 120 -2.32 -9.34 -4.79
C ARG A 120 -0.81 -9.09 -4.77
N LEU A 121 -0.30 -8.45 -3.72
CA LEU A 121 1.11 -8.10 -3.66
C LEU A 121 2.00 -9.29 -3.34
N VAL A 122 1.62 -10.11 -2.36
CA VAL A 122 2.47 -11.23 -1.91
C VAL A 122 2.28 -12.47 -2.79
N GLN A 123 1.03 -12.87 -3.06
CA GLN A 123 0.76 -14.12 -3.79
C GLN A 123 0.78 -13.93 -5.30
N GLU A 124 0.17 -12.86 -5.83
CA GLU A 124 0.05 -12.68 -7.28
C GLU A 124 1.28 -11.98 -7.88
N ALA A 125 1.86 -11.00 -7.17
CA ALA A 125 3.01 -10.22 -7.65
C ALA A 125 4.37 -10.68 -7.07
N GLY A 126 4.38 -11.67 -6.17
CA GLY A 126 5.61 -12.25 -5.62
C GLY A 126 6.44 -11.30 -4.75
N LEU A 127 5.82 -10.30 -4.14
CA LEU A 127 6.52 -9.38 -3.25
C LEU A 127 6.85 -10.09 -1.93
N GLU A 128 8.10 -10.01 -1.49
CA GLU A 128 8.52 -10.60 -0.21
C GLU A 128 7.63 -10.10 0.94
N ARG A 129 7.16 -11.03 1.78
CA ARG A 129 6.26 -10.69 2.89
C ARG A 129 6.88 -9.67 3.85
N THR A 130 8.19 -9.71 4.07
CA THR A 130 8.96 -8.77 4.89
C THR A 130 9.09 -7.37 4.26
N SER A 131 8.76 -7.24 2.98
CA SER A 131 8.73 -5.97 2.26
C SER A 131 7.36 -5.30 2.30
N VAL A 132 6.38 -5.84 3.06
CA VAL A 132 5.05 -5.23 3.19
C VAL A 132 4.58 -5.18 4.66
N ALA A 133 4.01 -4.04 5.05
CA ALA A 133 3.32 -3.85 6.33
C ALA A 133 1.82 -3.57 6.11
N PHE A 134 0.97 -4.16 6.95
CA PHE A 134 -0.50 -4.12 6.81
C PHE A 134 -1.19 -3.73 8.12
N MET A 135 -2.11 -2.76 8.06
CA MET A 135 -2.85 -2.22 9.20
C MET A 135 -4.34 -2.03 8.84
N GLY A 136 -5.19 -2.96 9.27
CA GLY A 136 -6.63 -2.89 9.09
C GLY A 136 -7.32 -2.21 10.25
N TYR A 137 -7.64 -0.93 10.10
CA TYR A 137 -8.19 -0.13 11.19
C TYR A 137 -9.69 -0.35 11.41
N TRP A 138 -10.45 -0.58 10.34
CA TRP A 138 -11.89 -0.70 10.41
C TRP A 138 -12.40 -1.64 9.33
N ARG A 139 -13.65 -2.11 9.45
CA ARG A 139 -14.26 -2.98 8.43
C ARG A 139 -15.65 -2.49 8.10
N ARG A 140 -15.94 -2.35 6.80
CA ARG A 140 -17.28 -1.93 6.38
C ARG A 140 -18.33 -2.95 6.85
N GLY A 141 -19.43 -2.45 7.40
CA GLY A 141 -20.52 -3.28 7.92
C GLY A 141 -20.22 -3.93 9.28
N LYS A 142 -19.11 -3.55 9.94
CA LYS A 142 -18.85 -3.89 11.33
C LYS A 142 -18.60 -2.62 12.12
N THR A 143 -19.20 -2.52 13.30
CA THR A 143 -18.88 -1.48 14.27
C THR A 143 -17.68 -1.95 15.07
N SER A 144 -16.73 -1.05 15.35
CA SER A 144 -15.69 -1.31 16.34
C SER A 144 -16.33 -1.16 17.73
N ASP A 145 -16.20 -2.17 18.58
CA ASP A 145 -16.60 -2.10 20.00
C ASP A 145 -15.71 -1.11 20.78
#